data_AF-A0A970M1Z0-F1
#
_entry.id   AF-A0A970M1Z0-F1
#
_cell.length_a   1.000
_cell.length_b   1.000
_cell.length_c   1.000
_cell.angle_alpha   90.00
_cell.angle_beta   90.00
_cell.angle_gamma   90.00
#
_symmetry.space_group_name_H-M   'P 1'
#
loop_
_entity.id
_entity.type
_entity.pdbx_description
1 polymer ?
#
loop_
_entity_poly.entity_id
_entity_poly.type
_entity_poly.pdbx_seq_one_letter_code
_entity_poly.pdbx_strand_id
1 'polypeptide(L)'
;MSMKSFIVTSFLAFLYVLLMLRPEPGLCENWLQYEMARDGSVLSYDKDSIADRTRHIKQVWFKREVSDQGREIVMERMRAQGFLAEGYDKLSHHAILFVINCKERKFKPLSTIDYDVN
;
A
#
# COMPACT_ATOMS: atom_id res chain seq x y z
N MET A 1 -38.48 -35.72 -16.27
CA MET A 1 -37.47 -34.68 -16.60
C MET A 1 -36.45 -35.31 -17.55
N SER A 2 -36.24 -34.75 -18.74
CA SER A 2 -35.34 -35.35 -19.75
C SER A 2 -33.88 -35.25 -19.30
N MET A 3 -33.05 -36.26 -19.59
CA MET A 3 -31.62 -36.28 -19.25
C MET A 3 -30.88 -35.02 -19.76
N LYS A 4 -31.32 -34.47 -20.89
CA LYS A 4 -30.82 -33.20 -21.44
C LYS A 4 -31.15 -32.00 -20.55
N SER A 5 -32.33 -31.99 -19.95
CA SER A 5 -32.78 -30.95 -19.02
C SER A 5 -31.94 -30.97 -17.74
N PHE A 6 -31.58 -32.15 -17.24
CA PHE A 6 -30.75 -32.29 -16.02
C PHE A 6 -29.31 -31.79 -16.25
N ILE A 7 -28.74 -32.11 -17.40
CA ILE A 7 -27.39 -31.64 -17.79
C ILE A 7 -27.36 -30.12 -17.92
N VAL A 8 -28.37 -29.53 -18.58
CA VAL A 8 -28.46 -28.07 -18.75
C VAL A 8 -28.64 -27.36 -17.40
N THR A 9 -29.48 -27.89 -16.50
CA THR A 9 -29.65 -27.31 -15.16
C THR A 9 -28.38 -27.41 -14.32
N SER A 10 -27.66 -28.53 -14.41
CA SER A 10 -26.39 -28.72 -13.68
C SER A 10 -25.31 -27.77 -14.20
N PHE A 11 -25.20 -27.60 -15.52
CA PHE A 11 -24.24 -26.70 -16.13
C PHE A 11 -24.52 -25.23 -15.79
N LEU A 12 -25.79 -24.81 -15.81
CA LEU A 12 -26.19 -23.44 -15.43
C LEU A 12 -25.94 -23.17 -13.94
N ALA A 13 -26.20 -24.14 -13.07
CA ALA A 13 -25.89 -24.01 -11.64
C ALA A 13 -24.38 -23.89 -11.39
N PHE A 14 -23.56 -24.68 -12.10
CA PHE A 14 -22.10 -24.60 -12.01
C PHE A 14 -21.56 -23.27 -12.53
N LEU A 15 -22.09 -22.77 -13.65
CA LEU A 15 -21.74 -21.46 -14.19
C LEU A 15 -22.11 -20.32 -13.22
N TYR A 16 -23.26 -20.44 -12.55
CA TYR A 16 -23.68 -19.48 -11.53
C TYR A 16 -22.72 -19.46 -10.33
N VAL A 17 -22.27 -20.62 -9.85
CA VAL A 17 -21.26 -20.72 -8.78
C VAL A 17 -19.92 -20.10 -9.20
N LEU A 18 -19.49 -20.32 -10.44
CA LEU A 18 -18.29 -19.69 -11.00
C LEU A 18 -18.39 -18.17 -11.13
N LEU A 19 -19.58 -17.63 -11.41
CA LEU A 19 -19.80 -16.18 -11.45
C LEU A 19 -19.84 -15.54 -10.05
N MET A 20 -20.20 -16.32 -9.03
CA MET A 20 -20.16 -15.89 -7.62
C MET A 20 -18.76 -16.03 -7.00
N LEU A 21 -17.87 -16.81 -7.62
CA LEU A 21 -16.42 -16.71 -7.42
C LEU A 21 -15.93 -15.41 -8.04
N ARG A 22 -16.23 -14.28 -7.38
CA ARG A 22 -15.48 -13.07 -7.64
C ARG A 22 -14.04 -13.39 -7.31
N PRO A 23 -13.07 -13.24 -8.23
CA PRO A 23 -11.71 -13.11 -7.77
C PRO A 23 -11.75 -11.98 -6.75
N GLU A 24 -11.24 -12.22 -5.54
CA GLU A 24 -10.77 -11.11 -4.73
C GLU A 24 -10.00 -10.21 -5.70
N PRO A 25 -10.25 -8.89 -5.72
CA PRO A 25 -9.28 -8.00 -6.33
C PRO A 25 -8.01 -8.27 -5.56
N GLY A 26 -7.22 -9.23 -6.05
CA GLY A 26 -5.90 -9.53 -5.55
C GLY A 26 -5.24 -8.20 -5.65
N LEU A 27 -4.99 -7.58 -4.49
CA LEU A 27 -4.28 -6.34 -4.35
C LEU A 27 -3.07 -6.50 -5.26
N CYS A 28 -3.14 -5.87 -6.42
CA CYS A 28 -2.03 -5.80 -7.37
C CYS A 28 -1.08 -4.75 -6.77
N GLU A 29 -0.69 -5.00 -5.53
CA GLU A 29 0.13 -4.14 -4.71
C GLU A 29 1.55 -4.52 -5.07
N ASN A 30 2.06 -3.91 -6.14
CA ASN A 30 3.45 -4.02 -6.59
C ASN A 30 4.42 -3.26 -5.67
N TRP A 31 4.12 -3.26 -4.37
CA TRP A 31 4.96 -2.73 -3.31
C TRP A 31 6.09 -3.71 -3.03
N LEU A 32 7.30 -3.32 -3.43
CA LEU A 32 8.50 -4.10 -3.17
C LEU A 32 9.15 -3.62 -1.88
N GLN A 33 9.18 -4.49 -0.87
CA GLN A 33 9.93 -4.26 0.35
C GLN A 33 11.43 -4.14 0.05
N TYR A 34 12.07 -3.12 0.61
CA TYR A 34 13.53 -2.94 0.50
C TYR A 34 14.24 -2.94 1.86
N GLU A 35 13.53 -2.68 2.95
CA GLU A 35 14.13 -2.62 4.28
C GLU A 35 13.08 -2.89 5.37
N MET A 36 13.54 -3.44 6.50
CA MET A 36 12.81 -3.42 7.76
C MET A 36 13.53 -2.45 8.68
N ALA A 37 12.81 -1.43 9.15
CA ALA A 37 13.36 -0.42 10.05
C ALA A 37 13.65 -1.02 11.44
N ARG A 38 14.48 -0.32 12.21
CA ARG A 38 14.86 -0.75 13.57
C ARG A 38 13.69 -0.87 14.55
N ASP A 39 12.63 -0.11 14.32
CA ASP A 39 11.40 -0.19 15.13
C ASP A 39 10.43 -1.27 14.63
N GLY A 40 10.82 -2.08 13.66
CA GLY A 40 9.99 -3.14 13.08
C GLY A 40 9.04 -2.66 11.97
N SER A 41 9.05 -1.37 11.61
CA SER A 41 8.26 -0.88 10.47
C SER A 41 8.80 -1.45 9.15
N VAL A 42 7.91 -1.74 8.19
CA VAL A 42 8.30 -2.26 6.87
C VAL A 42 8.37 -1.13 5.85
N LEU A 43 9.49 -1.03 5.13
CA LEU A 43 9.70 -0.02 4.09
C LEU A 43 9.62 -0.66 2.70
N SER A 44 8.73 -0.12 1.87
CA SER A 44 8.50 -0.57 0.51
C SER A 44 8.37 0.58 -0.49
N TYR A 45 8.47 0.28 -1.77
CA TYR A 45 8.18 1.23 -2.85
C TYR A 45 7.27 0.58 -3.89
N ASP A 46 6.38 1.38 -4.49
CA ASP A 46 5.51 0.93 -5.56
C ASP A 46 6.28 0.94 -6.88
N LYS A 47 6.60 -0.25 -7.39
CA LYS A 47 7.34 -0.42 -8.64
C LYS A 47 6.63 0.20 -9.83
N ASP A 48 5.30 0.16 -9.87
CA ASP A 48 4.52 0.65 -11.00
C ASP A 48 4.35 2.17 -10.98
N SER A 49 4.51 2.78 -9.80
CA SER A 49 4.51 4.24 -9.67
C SER A 49 5.78 4.93 -10.19
N ILE A 50 6.80 4.16 -10.57
CA ILE A 50 8.09 4.72 -11.03
C ILE A 50 7.86 5.47 -12.34
N ALA A 51 7.94 6.80 -12.26
CA ALA A 51 7.75 7.69 -13.39
C ALA A 51 9.04 8.49 -13.68
N ASP A 52 9.36 8.61 -14.96
CA ASP A 52 10.49 9.41 -15.42
C ASP A 52 10.07 10.86 -15.57
N ARG A 53 10.63 11.76 -14.75
CA ARG A 53 10.46 13.21 -14.94
C ARG A 53 11.52 13.76 -15.90
N THR A 54 12.76 13.27 -15.79
CA THR A 54 13.85 13.52 -16.73
C THR A 54 14.78 12.29 -16.77
N ARG A 55 15.83 12.31 -17.61
CA ARG A 55 16.86 11.26 -17.65
C ARG A 55 17.46 10.90 -16.27
N HIS A 56 17.57 11.89 -15.37
CA HIS A 56 18.21 11.70 -14.06
C HIS A 56 17.24 11.85 -12.89
N ILE A 57 15.98 12.18 -13.15
CA ILE A 57 14.99 12.47 -12.12
C ILE A 57 13.85 11.47 -12.24
N LYS A 58 13.72 10.64 -11.22
CA LYS A 58 12.64 9.67 -11.07
C LYS A 58 11.64 10.18 -10.03
N GLN A 59 10.39 9.78 -10.18
CA GLN A 59 9.36 9.93 -9.18
C GLN A 59 8.86 8.54 -8.80
N VAL A 60 8.58 8.30 -7.52
CA VAL A 60 8.13 6.99 -7.03
C VAL A 60 7.43 7.15 -5.68
N TRP A 61 6.41 6.35 -5.43
CA TRP A 61 5.75 6.22 -4.13
C TRP A 61 6.51 5.25 -3.23
N PHE A 62 6.73 5.68 -1.99
CA PHE A 62 7.24 4.86 -0.90
C PHE A 62 6.14 4.65 0.14
N LYS A 63 6.10 3.47 0.74
CA LYS A 63 5.20 3.12 1.84
C LYS A 63 6.01 2.67 3.04
N ARG A 64 5.65 3.19 4.21
CA ARG A 64 6.13 2.71 5.51
C ARG A 64 4.94 2.15 6.28
N GLU A 65 4.85 0.84 6.38
CA GLU A 65 3.89 0.19 7.27
C GLU A 65 4.42 0.31 8.70
N VAL A 66 3.67 1.01 9.54
CA VAL A 66 4.14 1.46 10.85
C VAL A 66 3.86 0.35 11.86
N SER A 67 4.89 -0.05 12.59
CA SER A 67 4.77 -1.00 13.71
C SER A 67 4.19 -0.32 14.96
N ASP A 68 3.86 -1.09 15.99
CA ASP A 68 3.41 -0.53 17.28
C ASP A 68 4.46 0.42 17.88
N GLN A 69 5.73 -0.01 17.91
CA GLN A 69 6.83 0.83 18.37
C GLN A 69 7.01 2.07 17.47
N GLY A 70 6.85 1.92 16.16
CA GLY A 70 6.91 3.03 15.22
C GLY A 70 5.80 4.06 15.45
N ARG A 71 4.58 3.60 15.78
CA ARG A 71 3.44 4.45 16.16
C ARG A 71 3.76 5.26 17.40
N GLU A 72 4.33 4.63 18.44
CA GLU A 72 4.75 5.32 19.66
C GLU A 72 5.79 6.40 19.38
N ILE A 73 6.83 6.09 18.60
CA ILE A 73 7.87 7.05 18.19
C ILE A 73 7.26 8.25 17.44
N VAL A 74 6.31 8.01 16.53
CA VAL A 74 5.62 9.09 15.81
C VAL A 74 4.82 9.96 16.76
N MET A 75 4.04 9.36 17.66
CA MET A 75 3.26 10.10 18.65
C MET A 75 4.15 10.95 19.57
N GLU A 76 5.26 10.40 20.07
CA GLU A 76 6.23 11.14 20.88
C GLU A 76 6.82 12.33 20.11
N ARG A 77 7.19 12.12 18.84
CA ARG A 77 7.69 13.19 17.98
C ARG A 77 6.64 14.29 17.78
N MET A 78 5.38 13.94 17.53
CA MET A 78 4.31 14.93 17.37
C MET A 78 4.12 15.76 18.63
N ARG A 79 4.08 15.12 19.80
CA ARG A 79 4.00 15.81 21.10
C ARG A 79 5.20 16.73 21.33
N ALA A 80 6.41 16.26 21.04
CA ALA A 80 7.64 17.05 21.18
C ALA A 80 7.67 18.29 20.27
N GLN A 81 6.94 18.27 19.16
CA GLN A 81 6.79 19.40 18.24
C GLN A 81 5.60 20.32 18.58
N GLY A 82 4.85 20.02 19.65
CA GLY A 82 3.67 20.79 20.06
C GLY A 82 2.41 20.47 19.27
N PHE A 83 2.39 19.37 18.49
CA PHE A 83 1.21 18.89 17.80
C PHE A 83 0.38 17.97 18.68
N LEU A 84 -0.93 17.95 18.44
CA LEU A 84 -1.81 16.93 19.01
C LEU A 84 -1.48 15.59 18.37
N ALA A 85 -1.27 14.56 19.20
CA ALA A 85 -1.02 13.20 18.77
C ALA A 85 -2.30 12.34 18.68
N GLU A 86 -3.47 12.96 18.81
CA GLU A 86 -4.76 12.27 18.72
C GLU A 86 -4.95 11.68 17.31
N GLY A 87 -5.40 10.43 17.22
CA GLY A 87 -5.57 9.70 15.95
C GLY A 87 -4.31 8.99 15.47
N TYR A 88 -3.12 9.41 15.89
CA TYR A 88 -1.87 8.72 15.55
C TYR A 88 -1.71 7.35 16.22
N ASP A 89 -2.52 7.06 17.25
CA ASP A 89 -2.68 5.71 17.81
C ASP A 89 -3.22 4.71 16.78
N LYS A 90 -3.93 5.20 15.75
CA LYS A 90 -4.51 4.39 14.66
C LYS A 90 -3.69 4.41 13.39
N LEU A 91 -2.54 5.11 13.35
CA LEU A 91 -1.71 5.24 12.16
C LEU A 91 -1.26 3.86 11.66
N SER A 92 -1.72 3.48 10.47
CA SER A 92 -1.41 2.23 9.78
C SER A 92 -0.11 2.35 8.98
N HIS A 93 -0.08 3.31 8.05
CA HIS A 93 1.07 3.49 7.19
C HIS A 93 1.19 4.93 6.69
N HIS A 94 2.42 5.29 6.31
CA HIS A 94 2.70 6.51 5.56
C HIS A 94 2.91 6.16 4.08
N ALA A 95 2.31 6.90 3.17
CA ALA A 95 2.68 6.92 1.75
C ALA A 95 3.34 8.26 1.40
N ILE A 96 4.52 8.23 0.79
CA ILE A 96 5.28 9.43 0.45
C ILE A 96 5.67 9.38 -1.02
N LEU A 97 5.30 10.41 -1.77
CA LEU A 97 5.75 10.60 -3.15
C LEU A 97 7.10 11.28 -3.13
N PHE A 98 8.15 10.58 -3.55
CA PHE A 98 9.47 11.16 -3.67
C PHE A 98 9.79 11.53 -5.11
N VAL A 99 10.55 12.62 -5.27
CA VAL A 99 11.37 12.85 -6.45
C VAL A 99 12.83 12.58 -6.09
N ILE A 100 13.49 11.75 -6.90
CA ILE A 100 14.86 11.29 -6.70
C ILE A 100 15.70 11.77 -7.88
N ASN A 101 16.73 12.58 -7.59
CA ASN A 101 17.78 12.91 -8.54
C ASN A 101 18.88 11.86 -8.42
N CYS A 102 18.90 10.90 -9.35
CA CYS A 102 19.86 9.80 -9.39
C CYS A 102 21.29 10.25 -9.70
N LYS A 103 21.48 11.42 -10.32
CA LYS A 103 22.81 11.97 -10.61
C LYS A 103 23.44 12.57 -9.35
N GLU A 104 22.67 13.33 -8.58
CA GLU A 104 23.14 14.01 -7.37
C GLU A 104 22.93 13.19 -6.08
N ARG A 105 22.25 12.03 -6.17
CA ARG A 105 21.86 11.19 -5.03
C ARG A 105 21.06 11.96 -3.97
N LYS A 106 20.16 12.84 -4.44
CA LYS A 106 19.27 13.62 -3.59
C LYS A 106 17.83 13.15 -3.77
N PHE A 107 17.05 13.23 -2.71
CA PHE A 107 15.61 12.98 -2.75
C PHE A 107 14.86 14.14 -2.10
N LYS A 108 13.64 14.38 -2.56
CA LYS A 108 12.73 15.40 -2.02
C LYS A 108 11.32 14.81 -1.92
N PRO A 109 10.66 14.87 -0.76
CA PRO A 109 9.24 14.53 -0.67
C PRO A 109 8.40 15.60 -1.39
N LEU A 110 7.43 15.16 -2.18
CA LEU A 110 6.45 16.02 -2.86
C LEU A 110 5.07 15.97 -2.19
N SER A 111 4.72 14.82 -1.63
CA SER A 111 3.44 14.59 -0.95
C SER A 111 3.65 13.53 0.12
N THR A 112 2.97 13.70 1.25
CA THR A 112 2.90 12.72 2.34
C THR A 112 1.43 12.51 2.66
N ILE A 113 1.04 11.25 2.79
CA ILE A 113 -0.31 10.83 3.15
C ILE A 113 -0.18 9.84 4.31
N ASP A 114 -0.92 10.10 5.37
CA ASP A 114 -1.01 9.23 6.53
C ASP A 114 -2.34 8.48 6.47
N TYR A 115 -2.30 7.16 6.56
CA TYR A 115 -3.47 6.31 6.58
C TYR A 115 -3.61 5.71 7.97
N ASP A 116 -4.83 5.71 8.51
CA ASP A 116 -5.18 4.96 9.71
C ASP A 116 -5.67 3.55 9.35
N VAL A 117 -5.93 2.76 10.39
CA VAL A 117 -6.42 1.38 10.25
C VAL A 117 -7.93 1.27 9.95
N ASN A 118 -8.65 2.38 9.73
CA ASN A 118 -10.13 2.41 9.58
C ASN A 118 -10.62 3.14 8.32
#